data_AF-A0A7U5JYF8-F1
#
_entry.id   AF-A0A7U5JYF8-F1
#
_cell.length_a   1.000
_cell.length_b   1.000
_cell.length_c   1.000
_cell.angle_alpha   90.00
_cell.angle_beta   90.00
_cell.angle_gamma   90.00
#
_symmetry.space_group_name_H-M   'P 1'
#
loop_
_entity.id
_entity.type
_entity.pdbx_description
1 polymer ?
#
loop_
_entity_poly.entity_id
_entity_poly.type
_entity_poly.pdbx_seq_one_letter_code
_entity_poly.pdbx_strand_id
1 'polypeptide(L)'
;MKQFKWATVGLLLLTILAFSPLQSLASFKFSDVPADREYFKEVHYIAGKGIVNQSVKFNPGDNLRRSHVAKMLVIATGNENVPLKNMNINGLNPNGEQYKFANIALQKGFFPVTDGSKFKPNEEIKRDEMAYAMSVAFNLSEKVTSQKPLGLTDVANHKYADRINGLYYAGITQGDNKKFLPNNKLTRSQFALFVARAMDKQFALTVKTPDQQSSVKYVRVKTGDDKDPLNVRSAPSDTSAIIDVLQNGRLVEVTGSEGVWLKVRINGVDGYIHEYFTTPNLNDVATSNPTPAPPAVTVPPKPAPAAKTMGKVTVNGLNVRSAGNSSAATIGKLNAGQKVEVLSISGYWAKIRTGSTTGYVHKTYLKLLNQTGNPLKDRVIVVDAGHGGHDPGTGKNGQSEKSITLNVSKKLEAKLKNAGAKVLMTRSTDKYYSLEARTDFAKKNYAEAFVSIHVNAAGFAAKGAETYYDSSSNVNANESRDLATFIQRNIVQKANMSDRGVKNNRFYVIRNNNVAAVLVELGFLTNSQDYAKLTSETYMNIYADAIYTGLYQYYSKQ
;
A
#
# COMPACT_ATOMS: atom_id res chain seq x y z
N MET A 1 82.19 -5.48 24.62
CA MET A 1 81.73 -4.17 24.11
C MET A 1 80.22 -4.23 23.90
N LYS A 2 79.54 -3.14 24.26
CA LYS A 2 78.09 -2.86 24.11
C LYS A 2 77.65 -3.12 22.64
N GLN A 3 76.42 -3.49 22.26
CA GLN A 3 75.11 -2.91 22.58
C GLN A 3 73.96 -3.87 22.21
N PHE A 4 72.86 -3.76 22.96
CA PHE A 4 71.52 -4.28 22.66
C PHE A 4 70.87 -3.55 21.48
N LYS A 5 70.08 -4.26 20.65
CA LYS A 5 68.71 -3.84 20.24
C LYS A 5 67.83 -5.07 19.96
N TRP A 6 66.67 -5.06 20.59
CA TRP A 6 65.59 -6.05 20.46
C TRP A 6 64.87 -5.89 19.11
N ALA A 7 64.53 -7.00 18.46
CA ALA A 7 63.53 -7.05 17.40
C ALA A 7 62.48 -8.10 17.77
N THR A 8 61.32 -7.60 18.20
CA THR A 8 60.11 -8.34 18.51
C THR A 8 59.50 -8.85 17.20
N VAL A 9 59.35 -10.17 17.04
CA VAL A 9 58.54 -10.77 15.96
C VAL A 9 57.08 -10.70 16.39
N GLY A 10 56.36 -9.71 15.87
CA GLY A 10 54.93 -9.54 16.04
C GLY A 10 54.15 -10.51 15.14
N LEU A 11 53.20 -11.21 15.75
CA LEU A 11 52.21 -12.11 15.15
C LEU A 11 51.41 -11.37 14.05
N LEU A 12 51.39 -11.94 12.85
CA LEU A 12 50.68 -11.39 11.68
C LEU A 12 49.16 -11.52 11.88
N LEU A 13 48.51 -10.44 12.36
CA LEU A 13 47.06 -10.30 12.37
C LEU A 13 46.61 -9.88 10.97
N LEU A 14 46.10 -10.83 10.18
CA LEU A 14 45.48 -10.57 8.89
C LEU A 14 44.08 -9.96 9.14
N THR A 15 44.00 -8.64 9.29
CA THR A 15 42.72 -7.93 9.26
C THR A 15 42.16 -7.99 7.84
N ILE A 16 41.20 -8.88 7.61
CA ILE A 16 40.29 -8.81 6.46
C ILE A 16 39.43 -7.56 6.69
N LEU A 17 39.85 -6.44 6.09
CA LEU A 17 38.99 -5.29 5.87
C LEU A 17 37.82 -5.78 5.00
N ALA A 18 36.68 -6.01 5.64
CA ALA A 18 35.42 -6.17 4.95
C ALA A 18 35.17 -4.88 4.16
N PHE A 19 35.35 -4.95 2.84
CA PHE A 19 34.82 -3.97 1.91
C PHE A 19 33.31 -3.90 2.14
N SER A 20 32.88 -2.86 2.85
CA SER A 20 31.50 -2.41 2.79
C SER A 20 31.31 -1.77 1.42
N PRO A 21 30.39 -2.23 0.55
CA PRO A 21 29.97 -1.39 -0.55
C PRO A 21 28.96 -0.38 0.00
N LEU A 22 29.42 0.50 0.90
CA LEU A 22 28.91 1.86 0.95
C LEU A 22 29.91 2.72 0.17
N GLN A 23 29.89 2.58 -1.16
CA GLN A 23 30.23 3.75 -1.95
C GLN A 23 29.02 4.66 -1.91
N SER A 24 29.10 5.61 -0.99
CA SER A 24 28.27 6.79 -0.96
C SER A 24 28.38 7.48 -2.32
N LEU A 25 27.29 7.56 -3.08
CA LEU A 25 27.15 8.73 -3.92
C LEU A 25 27.04 9.89 -2.94
N ALA A 26 28.06 10.73 -2.89
CA ALA A 26 28.12 11.87 -1.98
C ALA A 26 26.75 12.56 -1.98
N SER A 27 26.02 12.49 -0.85
CA SER A 27 24.76 13.22 -0.73
C SER A 27 25.13 14.67 -0.87
N PHE A 28 24.78 15.30 -1.98
CA PHE A 28 24.91 16.73 -2.14
C PHE A 28 24.31 17.42 -0.89
N LYS A 29 25.09 18.26 -0.19
CA LYS A 29 24.66 18.95 1.03
C LYS A 29 24.52 20.44 0.76
N PHE A 30 23.38 21.00 1.11
CA PHE A 30 23.19 22.44 1.11
C PHE A 30 23.88 23.06 2.32
N SER A 31 24.69 24.10 2.11
CA SER A 31 25.44 24.79 3.17
C SER A 31 24.56 25.48 4.22
N ASP A 32 23.31 25.76 3.86
CA ASP A 32 22.31 26.48 4.64
C ASP A 32 21.12 25.60 5.05
N VAL A 33 21.26 24.27 4.99
CA VAL A 33 20.29 23.30 5.51
C VAL A 33 20.98 22.39 6.54
N PRO A 34 21.10 22.85 7.81
CA PRO A 34 21.74 22.08 8.87
C PRO A 34 21.00 20.78 9.22
N ALA A 35 21.73 19.75 9.66
CA ALA A 35 21.21 18.41 9.93
C ALA A 35 20.19 18.32 11.08
N ASP A 36 20.16 19.33 11.95
CA ASP A 36 19.25 19.44 13.09
C ASP A 36 17.91 20.11 12.73
N ARG A 37 17.75 20.62 11.51
CA ARG A 37 16.49 21.23 11.05
C ARG A 37 15.48 20.17 10.68
N GLU A 38 14.21 20.40 11.05
CA GLU A 38 13.08 19.52 10.73
C GLU A 38 13.01 19.18 9.24
N TYR A 39 13.29 20.14 8.37
CA TYR A 39 13.23 19.97 6.92
C TYR A 39 14.48 19.35 6.27
N PHE A 40 15.47 18.94 7.05
CA PHE A 40 16.74 18.44 6.52
C PHE A 40 16.54 17.25 5.59
N LYS A 41 15.82 16.21 6.05
CA LYS A 41 15.69 14.96 5.30
C LYS A 41 14.83 15.14 4.05
N GLU A 42 13.75 15.90 4.17
CA GLU A 42 12.79 16.21 3.12
C GLU A 42 13.43 17.01 1.99
N VAL A 43 14.22 18.05 2.32
CA VAL A 43 14.93 18.85 1.32
C VAL A 43 15.93 18.01 0.53
N HIS A 44 16.71 17.17 1.21
CA HIS A 44 17.67 16.29 0.53
C HIS A 44 16.98 15.20 -0.29
N TYR A 45 15.82 14.69 0.19
CA TYR A 45 15.00 13.74 -0.55
C TYR A 45 14.52 14.33 -1.89
N ILE A 46 13.90 15.51 -1.88
CA ILE A 46 13.39 16.13 -3.11
C ILE A 46 14.51 16.63 -4.03
N ALA A 47 15.67 16.99 -3.48
CA ALA A 47 16.88 17.31 -4.27
C ALA A 47 17.44 16.07 -4.97
N GLY A 48 17.44 14.91 -4.30
CA GLY A 48 17.80 13.62 -4.89
C GLY A 48 16.84 13.18 -6.00
N LYS A 49 15.59 13.67 -5.98
CA LYS A 49 14.60 13.48 -7.05
C LYS A 49 14.66 14.55 -8.16
N GLY A 50 15.58 15.51 -8.08
CA GLY A 50 15.74 16.57 -9.08
C GLY A 50 14.66 17.66 -9.05
N ILE A 51 13.80 17.69 -8.03
CA ILE A 51 12.71 18.67 -7.90
C ILE A 51 13.24 20.07 -7.58
N VAL A 52 14.30 20.08 -6.76
CA VAL A 52 15.09 21.29 -6.49
C VAL A 52 16.50 21.06 -6.99
N ASN A 53 17.14 22.13 -7.45
CA ASN A 53 18.51 22.07 -7.92
C ASN A 53 19.48 21.78 -6.77
N GLN A 54 20.57 21.08 -7.08
CA GLN A 54 21.65 20.78 -6.14
C GLN A 54 22.69 21.93 -6.13
N SER A 55 22.23 23.16 -5.86
CA SER A 55 23.10 24.35 -5.70
C SER A 55 23.67 24.46 -4.30
N VAL A 56 24.83 25.10 -4.12
CA VAL A 56 25.54 25.24 -2.81
C VAL A 56 24.63 25.74 -1.67
N LYS A 57 23.66 26.61 -1.99
CA LYS A 57 22.61 27.08 -1.07
C LYS A 57 21.22 26.67 -1.54
N PHE A 58 20.37 26.30 -0.60
CA PHE A 58 18.95 25.99 -0.80
C PHE A 58 18.06 27.23 -0.65
N ASN A 59 18.48 28.17 0.19
CA ASN A 59 17.77 29.34 0.70
C ASN A 59 16.42 28.99 1.36
N PRO A 60 16.40 28.30 2.51
CA PRO A 60 15.16 27.80 3.11
C PRO A 60 14.14 28.89 3.49
N GLY A 61 14.60 30.12 3.73
CA GLY A 61 13.78 31.25 4.16
C GLY A 61 13.11 32.03 3.03
N ASP A 62 13.53 31.86 1.76
CA ASP A 62 12.95 32.66 0.68
C ASP A 62 11.49 32.28 0.44
N ASN A 63 10.65 33.27 0.16
CA ASN A 63 9.29 33.04 -0.27
C ASN A 63 9.24 32.44 -1.67
N LEU A 64 8.28 31.54 -1.89
CA LEU A 64 8.06 30.92 -3.19
C LEU A 64 7.10 31.73 -4.06
N ARG A 65 7.50 31.91 -5.32
CA ARG A 65 6.64 32.43 -6.38
C ARG A 65 5.80 31.30 -6.99
N ARG A 66 4.70 31.66 -7.64
CA ARG A 66 3.83 30.69 -8.34
C ARG A 66 4.58 29.87 -9.39
N SER A 67 5.54 30.46 -10.10
CA SER A 67 6.39 29.74 -11.07
C SER A 67 7.29 28.69 -10.41
N HIS A 68 7.80 28.95 -9.20
CA HIS A 68 8.60 27.97 -8.45
C HIS A 68 7.75 26.76 -8.03
N VAL A 69 6.54 27.02 -7.51
CA VAL A 69 5.59 25.95 -7.14
C VAL A 69 5.17 25.13 -8.36
N ALA A 70 4.90 25.77 -9.50
CA ALA A 70 4.58 25.09 -10.75
C ALA A 70 5.70 24.11 -11.16
N LYS A 71 6.96 24.56 -11.16
CA LYS A 71 8.11 23.71 -11.46
C LYS A 71 8.19 22.51 -10.52
N MET A 72 8.16 22.77 -9.21
CA MET A 72 8.30 21.72 -8.21
C MET A 72 7.18 20.68 -8.30
N LEU A 73 5.93 21.09 -8.48
CA LEU A 73 4.80 20.15 -8.59
C LEU A 73 4.82 19.35 -9.90
N VAL A 74 5.21 19.97 -11.02
CA VAL A 74 5.31 19.26 -12.31
C VAL A 74 6.37 18.17 -12.24
N ILE A 75 7.53 18.46 -11.65
CA ILE A 75 8.60 17.46 -11.46
C ILE A 75 8.16 16.40 -10.44
N ALA A 76 7.63 16.82 -9.29
CA ALA A 76 7.20 15.89 -8.23
C ALA A 76 6.10 14.91 -8.67
N THR A 77 5.31 15.29 -9.68
CA THR A 77 4.23 14.45 -10.23
C THR A 77 4.61 13.73 -11.52
N GLY A 78 5.86 13.83 -12.00
CA GLY A 78 6.35 13.13 -13.18
C GLY A 78 5.74 13.63 -14.51
N ASN A 79 5.37 14.92 -14.60
CA ASN A 79 4.68 15.51 -15.75
C ASN A 79 5.59 16.36 -16.67
N GLU A 80 6.90 16.30 -16.53
CA GLU A 80 7.88 17.16 -17.22
C GLU A 80 7.90 17.02 -18.74
N ASN A 81 7.35 15.90 -19.25
CA ASN A 81 7.30 15.53 -20.66
C ASN A 81 5.95 15.81 -21.32
N VAL A 82 5.02 16.46 -20.61
CA VAL A 82 3.73 16.87 -21.18
C VAL A 82 3.97 17.90 -22.30
N PRO A 83 3.42 17.68 -23.52
CA PRO A 83 3.56 18.63 -24.62
C PRO A 83 3.03 20.03 -24.27
N LEU A 84 3.77 21.06 -24.69
CA LEU A 84 3.39 22.45 -24.43
C LEU A 84 2.23 22.86 -25.35
N LYS A 85 1.25 23.57 -24.80
CA LYS A 85 0.21 24.25 -25.57
C LYS A 85 0.64 25.68 -25.88
N ASN A 86 0.21 26.24 -27.00
CA ASN A 86 0.43 27.66 -27.28
C ASN A 86 -0.46 28.51 -26.34
N MET A 87 0.10 28.95 -25.21
CA MET A 87 -0.61 29.71 -24.18
C MET A 87 0.09 31.05 -23.95
N ASN A 88 -0.64 32.16 -23.89
CA ASN A 88 -0.06 33.43 -23.47
C ASN A 88 -0.02 33.50 -21.93
N ILE A 89 1.17 33.41 -21.32
CA ILE A 89 1.36 33.49 -19.87
C ILE A 89 2.11 34.77 -19.54
N ASN A 90 1.37 35.80 -19.11
CA ASN A 90 1.93 37.12 -18.83
C ASN A 90 3.11 37.05 -17.84
N GLY A 91 4.22 37.69 -18.20
CA GLY A 91 5.43 37.75 -17.38
C GLY A 91 6.39 36.56 -17.55
N LEU A 92 6.15 35.65 -18.50
CA LEU A 92 7.08 34.57 -18.86
C LEU A 92 7.51 34.64 -20.33
N ASN A 93 8.78 34.34 -20.59
CA ASN A 93 9.29 34.12 -21.95
C ASN A 93 8.83 32.74 -22.46
N PRO A 94 8.13 32.63 -23.61
CA PRO A 94 7.68 31.34 -24.17
C PRO A 94 8.76 30.28 -24.37
N ASN A 95 10.01 30.70 -24.56
CA ASN A 95 11.16 29.80 -24.72
C ASN A 95 11.88 29.50 -23.39
N GLY A 96 11.43 30.07 -22.28
CA GLY A 96 12.05 29.96 -20.96
C GLY A 96 11.57 28.74 -20.16
N GLU A 97 12.43 28.27 -19.26
CA GLU A 97 12.12 27.12 -18.39
C GLU A 97 10.86 27.36 -17.53
N GLN A 98 10.69 28.58 -17.00
CA GLN A 98 9.52 28.91 -16.18
C GLN A 98 8.21 28.81 -16.98
N TYR A 99 8.22 29.16 -18.26
CA TYR A 99 7.07 29.02 -19.14
C TYR A 99 6.69 27.55 -19.32
N LYS A 100 7.67 26.67 -19.59
CA LYS A 100 7.44 25.23 -19.70
C LYS A 100 6.65 24.69 -18.51
N PHE A 101 7.11 24.98 -17.28
CA PHE A 101 6.48 24.45 -16.08
C PHE A 101 5.14 25.11 -15.75
N ALA A 102 5.00 26.42 -15.93
CA ALA A 102 3.72 27.11 -15.74
C ALA A 102 2.67 26.59 -16.72
N ASN A 103 3.05 26.37 -17.98
CA ASN A 103 2.19 25.83 -19.02
C ASN A 103 1.66 24.44 -18.64
N ILE A 104 2.55 23.52 -18.25
CA ILE A 104 2.15 22.17 -17.82
C ILE A 104 1.30 22.22 -16.54
N ALA A 105 1.66 23.03 -15.55
CA ALA A 105 0.90 23.14 -14.30
C ALA A 105 -0.54 23.65 -14.53
N LEU A 106 -0.72 24.62 -15.43
CA LEU A 106 -2.05 25.11 -15.84
C LEU A 106 -2.84 24.03 -16.60
N GLN A 107 -2.19 23.28 -17.51
CA GLN A 107 -2.82 22.15 -18.20
C GLN A 107 -3.30 21.06 -17.23
N LYS A 108 -2.58 20.84 -16.14
CA LYS A 108 -2.91 19.83 -15.11
C LYS A 108 -3.86 20.34 -14.04
N GLY A 109 -4.27 21.61 -14.11
CA GLY A 109 -5.19 22.22 -13.14
C GLY A 109 -4.58 22.45 -11.75
N PHE A 110 -3.26 22.46 -11.62
CA PHE A 110 -2.59 22.71 -10.32
C PHE A 110 -2.84 24.14 -9.83
N PHE A 111 -3.20 25.05 -10.72
CA PHE A 111 -3.70 26.36 -10.37
C PHE A 111 -5.13 26.48 -10.88
N PRO A 112 -6.03 27.16 -10.15
CA PRO A 112 -7.42 27.30 -10.56
C PRO A 112 -7.50 27.79 -12.00
N VAL A 113 -8.46 27.26 -12.77
CA VAL A 113 -8.63 27.59 -14.20
C VAL A 113 -8.69 29.09 -14.35
N THR A 114 -7.59 29.63 -14.85
CA THR A 114 -7.41 31.04 -15.10
C THR A 114 -6.83 31.13 -16.50
N ASP A 115 -7.37 32.06 -17.30
CA ASP A 115 -6.68 32.57 -18.48
C ASP A 115 -5.19 32.76 -18.15
N GLY A 116 -4.28 32.32 -19.03
CA GLY A 116 -2.83 32.34 -18.78
C GLY A 116 -2.31 33.73 -18.36
N SER A 117 -3.02 34.79 -18.75
CA SER A 117 -2.81 36.17 -18.31
C SER A 117 -2.92 36.39 -16.79
N LYS A 118 -3.66 35.54 -16.07
CA LYS A 118 -3.95 35.60 -14.63
C LYS A 118 -3.12 34.64 -13.78
N PHE A 119 -2.18 33.89 -14.38
CA PHE A 119 -1.30 32.99 -13.62
C PHE A 119 -0.35 33.75 -12.69
N LYS A 120 0.06 34.96 -13.08
CA LYS A 120 0.92 35.85 -12.27
C LYS A 120 2.17 35.14 -11.71
N PRO A 121 3.08 34.70 -12.59
CA PRO A 121 4.20 33.82 -12.25
C PRO A 121 5.13 34.35 -11.15
N ASN A 122 5.23 35.68 -11.03
CA ASN A 122 6.15 36.36 -10.11
C ASN A 122 5.54 36.69 -8.75
N GLU A 123 4.24 36.48 -8.56
CA GLU A 123 3.61 36.69 -7.25
C GLU A 123 3.99 35.57 -6.28
N GLU A 124 4.26 35.95 -5.03
CA GLU A 124 4.48 35.02 -3.93
C GLU A 124 3.18 34.28 -3.59
N ILE A 125 3.25 32.96 -3.53
CA ILE A 125 2.09 32.10 -3.30
C ILE A 125 1.69 32.11 -1.83
N LYS A 126 0.37 32.12 -1.58
CA LYS A 126 -0.19 31.94 -0.24
C LYS A 126 -0.42 30.47 0.09
N ARG A 127 -0.55 30.16 1.38
CA ARG A 127 -0.78 28.79 1.86
C ARG A 127 -2.10 28.20 1.37
N ASP A 128 -3.14 28.99 1.19
CA ASP A 128 -4.41 28.55 0.65
C ASP A 128 -4.32 28.14 -0.84
N GLU A 129 -3.64 28.94 -1.65
CA GLU A 129 -3.35 28.64 -3.05
C GLU A 129 -2.47 27.39 -3.18
N MET A 130 -1.49 27.21 -2.28
CA MET A 130 -0.70 25.99 -2.20
C MET A 130 -1.56 24.78 -1.84
N ALA A 131 -2.49 24.91 -0.88
CA ALA A 131 -3.38 23.81 -0.50
C ALA A 131 -4.23 23.35 -1.69
N TYR A 132 -4.73 24.30 -2.48
CA TYR A 132 -5.37 23.97 -3.75
C TYR A 132 -4.40 23.21 -4.66
N ALA A 133 -3.24 23.78 -4.95
CA ALA A 133 -2.30 23.21 -5.92
C ALA A 133 -1.83 21.80 -5.55
N MET A 134 -1.47 21.59 -4.29
CA MET A 134 -1.08 20.28 -3.78
C MET A 134 -2.23 19.29 -3.78
N SER A 135 -3.44 19.73 -3.40
CA SER A 135 -4.59 18.83 -3.42
C SER A 135 -4.91 18.32 -4.81
N VAL A 136 -4.73 19.14 -5.85
CA VAL A 136 -4.91 18.70 -7.23
C VAL A 136 -3.72 17.84 -7.67
N ALA A 137 -2.50 18.31 -7.46
CA ALA A 137 -1.29 17.63 -7.92
C ALA A 137 -1.14 16.21 -7.38
N PHE A 138 -1.51 15.99 -6.12
CA PHE A 138 -1.43 14.68 -5.46
C PHE A 138 -2.79 14.00 -5.28
N ASN A 139 -3.84 14.55 -5.92
CA ASN A 139 -5.21 14.02 -5.88
C ASN A 139 -5.72 13.77 -4.44
N LEU A 140 -5.58 14.78 -3.58
CA LEU A 140 -5.86 14.71 -2.15
C LEU A 140 -7.30 15.09 -1.78
N SER A 141 -8.16 15.48 -2.74
CA SER A 141 -9.54 15.90 -2.47
C SER A 141 -10.57 15.16 -3.33
N GLU A 142 -11.49 14.45 -2.64
CA GLU A 142 -12.96 14.53 -2.81
C GLU A 142 -13.72 13.33 -2.21
N LYS A 143 -13.05 12.22 -1.85
CA LYS A 143 -13.75 11.03 -1.28
C LYS A 143 -13.33 10.59 0.13
N VAL A 144 -12.51 11.35 0.86
CA VAL A 144 -12.01 10.93 2.20
C VAL A 144 -12.05 12.03 3.28
N THR A 145 -12.20 13.32 2.95
CA THR A 145 -11.99 14.41 3.93
C THR A 145 -13.15 15.36 4.19
N SER A 146 -14.22 15.38 3.37
CA SER A 146 -15.38 16.24 3.62
C SER A 146 -16.22 15.82 4.83
N GLN A 147 -16.09 14.56 5.28
CA GLN A 147 -16.82 14.02 6.42
C GLN A 147 -16.00 13.99 7.72
N LYS A 148 -14.70 14.34 7.66
CA LYS A 148 -13.82 14.33 8.83
C LYS A 148 -13.79 15.70 9.49
N PRO A 149 -13.80 15.78 10.84
CA PRO A 149 -13.83 17.06 11.53
C PRO A 149 -12.62 17.90 11.15
N LEU A 150 -12.85 19.18 10.85
CA LEU A 150 -11.77 20.09 10.54
C LEU A 150 -10.92 20.33 11.79
N GLY A 151 -9.68 19.86 11.77
CA GLY A 151 -8.75 20.00 12.90
C GLY A 151 -8.12 21.39 13.05
N LEU A 152 -8.33 22.27 12.07
CA LEU A 152 -7.73 23.61 11.99
C LEU A 152 -8.81 24.70 12.19
N THR A 153 -8.56 25.61 13.13
CA THR A 153 -9.61 26.52 13.66
C THR A 153 -9.89 27.74 12.81
N ASP A 154 -8.99 28.10 11.89
CA ASP A 154 -9.02 29.34 11.12
C ASP A 154 -9.47 29.15 9.66
N VAL A 155 -9.95 27.96 9.29
CA VAL A 155 -10.31 27.64 7.89
C VAL A 155 -11.71 27.04 7.72
N ALA A 156 -12.53 26.99 8.77
CA ALA A 156 -13.88 26.41 8.73
C ALA A 156 -14.76 26.99 7.60
N ASN A 157 -14.70 28.31 7.41
CA ASN A 157 -15.46 29.02 6.38
C ASN A 157 -14.62 29.35 5.13
N HIS A 158 -13.42 28.78 5.00
CA HIS A 158 -12.52 29.07 3.88
C HIS A 158 -12.97 28.30 2.63
N LYS A 159 -12.94 28.93 1.45
CA LYS A 159 -13.30 28.29 0.16
C LYS A 159 -12.48 27.03 -0.21
N TYR A 160 -11.37 26.80 0.50
CA TYR A 160 -10.50 25.63 0.33
C TYR A 160 -10.47 24.74 1.58
N ALA A 161 -11.43 24.87 2.50
CA ALA A 161 -11.51 24.10 3.74
C ALA A 161 -11.31 22.59 3.52
N ASP A 162 -12.04 22.00 2.56
CA ASP A 162 -11.97 20.55 2.28
C ASP A 162 -10.60 20.11 1.75
N ARG A 163 -9.96 20.95 0.94
CA ARG A 163 -8.63 20.69 0.38
C ARG A 163 -7.57 20.80 1.46
N ILE A 164 -7.69 21.82 2.33
CA ILE A 164 -6.84 22.00 3.51
C ILE A 164 -7.00 20.81 4.46
N ASN A 165 -8.24 20.33 4.67
CA ASN A 165 -8.51 19.13 5.44
C ASN A 165 -7.93 17.87 4.77
N GLY A 166 -7.94 17.81 3.44
CA GLY A 166 -7.21 16.86 2.60
C GLY A 166 -5.73 16.75 2.97
N LEU A 167 -5.04 17.90 3.01
CA LEU A 167 -3.64 17.97 3.39
C LEU A 167 -3.42 17.55 4.86
N TYR A 168 -4.33 17.92 5.77
CA TYR A 168 -4.24 17.54 7.19
C TYR A 168 -4.28 16.02 7.35
N TYR A 169 -5.30 15.37 6.80
CA TYR A 169 -5.49 13.92 6.91
C TYR A 169 -4.54 13.10 6.03
N ALA A 170 -3.89 13.72 5.05
CA ALA A 170 -2.78 13.13 4.32
C ALA A 170 -1.45 13.15 5.11
N GLY A 171 -1.42 13.78 6.29
CA GLY A 171 -0.18 13.93 7.08
C GLY A 171 0.79 14.96 6.49
N ILE A 172 0.32 15.86 5.62
CA ILE A 172 1.17 16.86 4.98
C ILE A 172 1.39 18.06 5.90
N THR A 173 0.36 18.46 6.63
CA THR A 173 0.37 19.61 7.55
C THR A 173 -0.45 19.32 8.80
N GLN A 174 -0.06 19.91 9.93
CA GLN A 174 -0.89 19.97 11.15
C GLN A 174 -1.28 21.40 11.52
N GLY A 175 -0.92 22.36 10.66
CA GLY A 175 -0.96 23.78 11.02
C GLY A 175 0.01 24.13 12.14
N ASP A 176 0.06 25.42 12.46
CA ASP A 176 0.83 25.97 13.56
C ASP A 176 -0.14 26.32 14.67
N ASN A 177 -0.03 25.64 15.82
CA ASN A 177 -0.94 25.82 16.95
C ASN A 177 -2.44 25.73 16.56
N LYS A 178 -2.80 24.66 15.81
CA LYS A 178 -4.14 24.41 15.26
C LYS A 178 -4.64 25.44 14.23
N LYS A 179 -3.76 26.30 13.70
CA LYS A 179 -4.11 27.25 12.62
C LYS A 179 -3.39 26.90 11.31
N PHE A 180 -4.10 26.92 10.20
CA PHE A 180 -3.53 26.71 8.87
C PHE A 180 -2.81 27.96 8.35
N LEU A 181 -3.25 29.15 8.75
CA LEU A 181 -2.76 30.47 8.31
C LEU A 181 -2.89 30.66 6.79
N PRO A 182 -4.12 30.60 6.23
CA PRO A 182 -4.34 30.54 4.78
C PRO A 182 -3.74 31.71 3.99
N ASN A 183 -3.64 32.89 4.60
CA ASN A 183 -3.14 34.11 3.96
C ASN A 183 -1.61 34.27 4.02
N ASN A 184 -0.90 33.46 4.81
CA ASN A 184 0.55 33.59 4.94
C ASN A 184 1.26 33.14 3.67
N LYS A 185 2.40 33.78 3.39
CA LYS A 185 3.32 33.36 2.33
C LYS A 185 4.08 32.10 2.74
N LEU A 186 4.47 31.31 1.74
CA LEU A 186 5.12 30.03 1.94
C LEU A 186 6.61 30.13 1.63
N THR A 187 7.45 29.71 2.58
CA THR A 187 8.89 29.63 2.36
C THR A 187 9.27 28.39 1.55
N ARG A 188 10.47 28.40 0.98
CA ARG A 188 11.07 27.27 0.25
C ARG A 188 11.13 26.00 1.11
N SER A 189 11.52 26.10 2.38
CA SER A 189 11.58 24.93 3.28
C SER A 189 10.19 24.37 3.62
N GLN A 190 9.21 25.24 3.90
CA GLN A 190 7.85 24.81 4.22
C GLN A 190 7.21 24.05 3.05
N PHE A 191 7.41 24.53 1.82
CA PHE A 191 6.88 23.83 0.66
C PHE A 191 7.63 22.54 0.34
N ALA A 192 8.96 22.52 0.53
CA ALA A 192 9.76 21.32 0.37
C ALA A 192 9.28 20.20 1.31
N LEU A 193 9.00 20.53 2.57
CA LEU A 193 8.37 19.62 3.52
C LEU A 193 7.06 19.06 2.96
N PHE A 194 6.17 19.92 2.48
CA PHE A 194 4.87 19.48 1.98
C PHE A 194 4.98 18.58 0.75
N VAL A 195 5.83 18.93 -0.21
CA VAL A 195 6.07 18.11 -1.40
C VAL A 195 6.66 16.75 -1.01
N ALA A 196 7.67 16.70 -0.15
CA ALA A 196 8.26 15.45 0.32
C ALA A 196 7.22 14.55 1.01
N ARG A 197 6.39 15.13 1.91
CA ARG A 197 5.31 14.44 2.62
C ARG A 197 4.23 13.88 1.70
N ALA A 198 3.89 14.64 0.65
CA ALA A 198 2.92 14.18 -0.34
C ALA A 198 3.48 13.09 -1.26
N MET A 199 4.78 13.11 -1.53
CA MET A 199 5.46 12.12 -2.37
C MET A 199 5.76 10.80 -1.64
N ASP A 200 6.07 10.86 -0.34
CA ASP A 200 6.49 9.68 0.42
C ASP A 200 5.98 9.72 1.87
N LYS A 201 5.26 8.65 2.23
CA LYS A 201 4.64 8.50 3.55
C LYS A 201 5.63 8.41 4.69
N GLN A 202 6.91 8.13 4.45
CA GLN A 202 7.92 8.14 5.53
C GLN A 202 8.11 9.53 6.12
N PHE A 203 7.83 10.59 5.36
CA PHE A 203 7.90 11.97 5.83
C PHE A 203 6.56 12.46 6.41
N ALA A 204 5.46 11.75 6.14
CA ALA A 204 4.12 12.17 6.54
C ALA A 204 3.97 12.20 8.07
N LEU A 205 3.34 13.26 8.56
CA LEU A 205 3.04 13.47 9.96
C LEU A 205 1.97 12.48 10.45
N THR A 206 2.10 12.01 11.70
CA THR A 206 1.06 11.25 12.39
C THR A 206 -0.15 12.15 12.67
N VAL A 207 -1.29 11.89 12.03
CA VAL A 207 -2.51 12.71 12.18
C VAL A 207 -3.01 12.70 13.63
N LYS A 208 -3.18 13.89 14.22
CA LYS A 208 -3.78 14.08 15.55
C LYS A 208 -5.28 14.33 15.40
N THR A 209 -6.14 13.49 15.96
CA THR A 209 -7.59 13.73 15.99
C THR A 209 -7.91 14.79 17.05
N PRO A 210 -8.71 15.84 16.76
CA PRO A 210 -9.17 16.77 17.78
C PRO A 210 -10.03 16.05 18.82
N ASP A 211 -9.84 16.36 20.11
CA ASP A 211 -10.75 15.95 21.18
C ASP A 211 -12.17 16.40 20.81
N GLN A 212 -13.06 15.43 20.59
CA GLN A 212 -14.48 15.69 20.39
C GLN A 212 -15.17 15.72 21.75
N GLN A 213 -15.54 16.92 22.18
CA GLN A 213 -16.54 17.12 23.23
C GLN A 213 -17.88 16.55 22.73
N SER A 214 -18.50 15.73 23.56
CA SER A 214 -19.62 14.84 23.27
C SER A 214 -20.91 15.55 22.84
N SER A 215 -21.35 15.32 21.61
CA SER A 215 -22.77 15.31 21.24
C SER A 215 -23.12 13.89 20.81
N VAL A 216 -23.97 13.19 21.56
CA VAL A 216 -24.38 11.81 21.27
C VAL A 216 -25.07 11.77 19.89
N LYS A 217 -24.62 10.89 19.00
CA LYS A 217 -25.20 10.69 17.65
C LYS A 217 -25.78 9.28 17.55
N TYR A 218 -26.93 9.12 16.91
CA TYR A 218 -27.51 7.80 16.61
C TYR A 218 -27.37 7.46 15.12
N VAL A 219 -27.17 6.17 14.82
CA VAL A 219 -27.21 5.61 13.46
C VAL A 219 -28.21 4.46 13.39
N ARG A 220 -28.77 4.23 12.20
CA ARG A 220 -29.65 3.08 11.94
C ARG A 220 -28.92 2.06 11.08
N VAL A 221 -28.98 0.78 11.45
CA VAL A 221 -28.37 -0.32 10.69
C VAL A 221 -29.07 -0.51 9.34
N LYS A 222 -28.28 -0.64 8.27
CA LYS A 222 -28.71 -0.87 6.89
C LYS A 222 -27.76 -1.84 6.20
N THR A 223 -28.09 -3.13 6.21
CA THR A 223 -27.28 -4.21 5.61
C THR A 223 -27.67 -4.55 4.18
N GLY A 224 -28.80 -4.03 3.69
CA GLY A 224 -29.28 -4.24 2.31
C GLY A 224 -30.14 -5.50 2.13
N ASP A 225 -30.24 -6.35 3.15
CA ASP A 225 -31.13 -7.49 3.28
C ASP A 225 -31.63 -7.55 4.74
N ASP A 226 -32.95 -7.66 4.95
CA ASP A 226 -33.57 -7.73 6.28
C ASP A 226 -33.14 -8.98 7.08
N LYS A 227 -32.56 -9.98 6.41
CA LYS A 227 -32.07 -11.23 7.02
C LYS A 227 -30.58 -11.23 7.37
N ASP A 228 -29.83 -10.17 7.02
CA ASP A 228 -28.38 -10.11 7.27
C ASP A 228 -28.06 -9.17 8.44
N PRO A 229 -27.65 -9.69 9.63
CA PRO A 229 -27.33 -8.85 10.78
C PRO A 229 -25.92 -8.24 10.69
N LEU A 230 -25.78 -7.00 11.17
CA LEU A 230 -24.49 -6.31 11.24
C LEU A 230 -23.69 -6.75 12.47
N ASN A 231 -22.48 -7.25 12.24
CA ASN A 231 -21.55 -7.63 13.31
C ASN A 231 -21.02 -6.42 14.10
N VAL A 232 -21.08 -6.50 15.43
CA VAL A 232 -20.43 -5.61 16.39
C VAL A 232 -19.14 -6.26 16.84
N ARG A 233 -18.05 -5.50 16.84
CA ARG A 233 -16.70 -6.03 17.04
C ARG A 233 -15.98 -5.40 18.23
N SER A 234 -15.01 -6.11 18.76
CA SER A 234 -14.19 -5.69 19.92
C SER A 234 -13.16 -4.59 19.60
N ALA A 235 -12.79 -4.41 18.33
CA ALA A 235 -11.87 -3.38 17.87
C ALA A 235 -12.28 -2.87 16.47
N PRO A 236 -11.77 -1.71 15.99
CA PRO A 236 -12.08 -1.17 14.67
C PRO A 236 -11.35 -1.94 13.56
N SER A 237 -11.68 -3.22 13.42
CA SER A 237 -11.14 -4.14 12.42
C SER A 237 -12.15 -5.25 12.14
N ASP A 238 -12.27 -5.60 10.86
CA ASP A 238 -13.06 -6.69 10.29
C ASP A 238 -12.58 -8.10 10.72
N THR A 239 -11.43 -8.17 11.36
CA THR A 239 -10.83 -9.40 11.91
C THR A 239 -10.87 -9.49 13.42
N SER A 240 -11.28 -8.42 14.11
CA SER A 240 -11.44 -8.47 15.56
C SER A 240 -12.68 -9.27 15.94
N ALA A 241 -12.66 -9.82 17.17
CA ALA A 241 -13.71 -10.71 17.65
C ALA A 241 -15.08 -10.01 17.56
N ILE A 242 -16.06 -10.74 17.03
CA ILE A 242 -17.47 -10.34 17.04
C ILE A 242 -17.94 -10.51 18.48
N ILE A 243 -18.46 -9.44 19.06
CA ILE A 243 -18.94 -9.41 20.45
C ILE A 243 -20.46 -9.30 20.53
N ASP A 244 -21.12 -8.87 19.45
CA ASP A 244 -22.59 -8.82 19.34
C ASP A 244 -23.01 -8.73 17.85
N VAL A 245 -24.31 -8.78 17.57
CA VAL A 245 -24.91 -8.61 16.24
C VAL A 245 -26.14 -7.71 16.28
N LEU A 246 -26.35 -6.88 15.26
CA LEU A 246 -27.45 -5.93 15.17
C LEU A 246 -28.32 -6.19 13.96
N GLN A 247 -29.63 -6.28 14.16
CA GLN A 247 -30.59 -6.50 13.07
C GLN A 247 -30.75 -5.25 12.20
N ASN A 248 -31.13 -5.46 10.93
CA ASN A 248 -31.45 -4.38 10.01
C ASN A 248 -32.52 -3.43 10.62
N GLY A 249 -32.35 -2.12 10.44
CA GLY A 249 -33.25 -1.12 11.02
C GLY A 249 -33.02 -0.78 12.50
N ARG A 250 -32.15 -1.50 13.22
CA ARG A 250 -31.84 -1.20 14.63
C ARG A 250 -31.17 0.17 14.78
N LEU A 251 -31.60 0.95 15.77
CA LEU A 251 -30.94 2.19 16.18
C LEU A 251 -29.84 1.94 17.20
N VAL A 252 -28.71 2.63 17.04
CA VAL A 252 -27.49 2.42 17.83
C VAL A 252 -26.88 3.76 18.20
N GLU A 253 -26.52 3.91 19.49
CA GLU A 253 -25.79 5.06 20.00
C GLU A 253 -24.33 5.01 19.56
N VAL A 254 -23.84 6.08 18.95
CA VAL A 254 -22.44 6.27 18.53
C VAL A 254 -21.75 7.19 19.52
N THR A 255 -20.72 6.67 20.18
CA THR A 255 -19.93 7.35 21.21
C THR A 255 -18.56 7.80 20.72
N GLY A 256 -18.17 7.41 19.51
CA GLY A 256 -16.91 7.81 18.88
C GLY A 256 -16.71 7.17 17.50
N SER A 257 -15.55 7.37 16.90
CA SER A 257 -15.17 6.70 15.64
C SER A 257 -13.66 6.53 15.51
N GLU A 258 -13.25 5.45 14.84
CA GLU A 258 -11.86 5.17 14.49
C GLU A 258 -11.78 4.73 13.01
N GLY A 259 -11.41 5.66 12.14
CA GLY A 259 -11.44 5.40 10.69
C GLY A 259 -12.88 5.26 10.17
N VAL A 260 -13.19 4.11 9.56
CA VAL A 260 -14.53 3.75 9.05
C VAL A 260 -15.38 2.97 10.07
N TRP A 261 -14.87 2.84 11.30
CA TRP A 261 -15.53 2.13 12.39
C TRP A 261 -16.16 3.12 13.33
N LEU A 262 -17.46 2.95 13.57
CA LEU A 262 -18.20 3.68 14.58
C LEU A 262 -18.05 2.95 15.91
N LYS A 263 -17.58 3.66 16.94
CA LYS A 263 -17.62 3.17 18.32
C LYS A 263 -19.04 3.32 18.83
N VAL A 264 -19.63 2.22 19.26
CA VAL A 264 -21.03 2.14 19.67
C VAL A 264 -21.16 1.56 21.07
N ARG A 265 -22.21 1.94 21.79
CA ARG A 265 -22.55 1.37 23.10
C ARG A 265 -23.82 0.55 23.00
N ILE A 266 -23.75 -0.73 23.39
CA ILE A 266 -24.86 -1.68 23.34
C ILE A 266 -24.95 -2.36 24.72
N ASN A 267 -26.09 -2.20 25.39
CA ASN A 267 -26.33 -2.76 26.73
C ASN A 267 -25.23 -2.42 27.76
N GLY A 268 -24.64 -1.22 27.67
CA GLY A 268 -23.57 -0.76 28.56
C GLY A 268 -22.15 -1.21 28.18
N VAL A 269 -21.98 -1.99 27.10
CA VAL A 269 -20.68 -2.46 26.59
C VAL A 269 -20.28 -1.69 25.33
N ASP A 270 -18.99 -1.33 25.23
CA ASP A 270 -18.43 -0.66 24.05
C ASP A 270 -18.05 -1.68 22.95
N GLY A 271 -18.38 -1.34 21.70
CA GLY A 271 -18.03 -2.12 20.52
C GLY A 271 -17.83 -1.25 19.28
N TYR A 272 -17.53 -1.89 18.15
CA TYR A 272 -17.27 -1.22 16.87
C TYR A 272 -18.10 -1.83 15.75
N ILE A 273 -18.81 -0.99 15.00
CA ILE A 273 -19.55 -1.38 13.79
C ILE A 273 -19.01 -0.62 12.59
N HIS A 274 -19.12 -1.20 11.39
CA HIS A 274 -18.59 -0.57 10.18
C HIS A 274 -19.63 0.41 9.60
N GLU A 275 -19.24 1.67 9.37
CA GLU A 275 -20.16 2.77 9.00
C GLU A 275 -20.94 2.50 7.70
N TYR A 276 -20.34 1.74 6.79
CA TYR A 276 -20.95 1.33 5.50
C TYR A 276 -22.33 0.67 5.66
N PHE A 277 -22.56 -0.04 6.77
CA PHE A 277 -23.82 -0.73 7.04
C PHE A 277 -24.76 0.12 7.90
N THR A 278 -24.65 1.44 7.81
CA THR A 278 -25.46 2.37 8.60
C THR A 278 -25.93 3.55 7.75
N THR A 279 -27.02 4.21 8.15
CA THR A 279 -27.44 5.49 7.58
C THR A 279 -27.08 6.65 8.50
N PRO A 280 -26.58 7.79 7.98
CA PRO A 280 -26.16 8.91 8.82
C PRO A 280 -27.32 9.62 9.52
N ASN A 281 -27.05 10.05 10.76
CA ASN A 281 -27.60 11.25 11.40
C ASN A 281 -29.14 11.36 11.42
N LEU A 282 -29.78 10.51 12.23
CA LEU A 282 -31.18 10.71 12.62
C LEU A 282 -31.21 11.67 13.81
N ASN A 283 -31.42 12.96 13.52
CA ASN A 283 -31.53 13.99 14.56
C ASN A 283 -32.89 13.95 15.31
N ASP A 284 -33.88 13.19 14.81
CA ASP A 284 -35.22 13.10 15.38
C ASP A 284 -35.69 11.64 15.45
N VAL A 285 -35.25 10.89 16.46
CA VAL A 285 -36.00 9.69 16.87
C VAL A 285 -36.57 9.93 18.25
N ALA A 286 -37.86 10.23 18.28
CA ALA A 286 -38.65 10.24 19.49
C ALA A 286 -38.47 8.92 20.24
N THR A 287 -38.10 9.03 21.51
CA THR A 287 -38.00 7.94 22.47
C THR A 287 -39.35 7.23 22.56
N SER A 288 -39.44 6.01 22.02
CA SER A 288 -40.50 5.08 22.38
C SER A 288 -39.91 3.85 23.09
N ASN A 289 -40.62 3.46 24.14
CA ASN A 289 -40.22 2.62 25.27
C ASN A 289 -39.72 1.19 24.93
N PRO A 290 -38.97 0.55 25.86
CA PRO A 290 -38.33 -0.75 25.62
C PRO A 290 -39.35 -1.88 25.54
N THR A 291 -39.21 -2.77 24.55
CA THR A 291 -39.95 -4.04 24.44
C THR A 291 -39.10 -5.19 25.01
N PRO A 292 -39.69 -6.21 25.66
CA PRO A 292 -38.99 -7.10 26.59
C PRO A 292 -38.00 -8.07 25.94
N ALA A 293 -37.06 -8.56 26.75
CA ALA A 293 -36.04 -9.53 26.36
C ALA A 293 -36.63 -10.85 25.81
N PRO A 294 -36.10 -11.39 24.69
CA PRO A 294 -36.39 -12.75 24.26
C PRO A 294 -35.78 -13.79 25.23
N PRO A 295 -36.42 -14.98 25.38
CA PRO A 295 -36.03 -15.97 26.38
C PRO A 295 -34.69 -16.66 26.04
N ALA A 296 -34.00 -17.09 27.10
CA ALA A 296 -32.73 -17.79 27.04
C ALA A 296 -32.79 -19.03 26.13
N VAL A 297 -31.92 -19.07 25.13
CA VAL A 297 -31.71 -20.27 24.30
C VAL A 297 -30.51 -21.03 24.83
N THR A 298 -30.77 -22.30 25.10
CA THR A 298 -29.86 -23.33 25.60
C THR A 298 -28.67 -23.57 24.66
N VAL A 299 -27.49 -23.69 25.26
CA VAL A 299 -26.20 -23.93 24.59
C VAL A 299 -26.16 -25.37 24.03
N PRO A 300 -25.93 -25.58 22.71
CA PRO A 300 -25.65 -26.90 22.15
C PRO A 300 -24.24 -27.38 22.58
N PRO A 301 -24.01 -28.71 22.65
CA PRO A 301 -22.82 -29.26 23.25
C PRO A 301 -21.54 -28.89 22.49
N LYS A 302 -20.51 -28.59 23.29
CA LYS A 302 -19.12 -28.26 22.93
C LYS A 302 -18.60 -29.10 21.75
N PRO A 303 -18.23 -28.48 20.62
CA PRO A 303 -17.56 -29.18 19.53
C PRO A 303 -16.25 -29.80 20.03
N ALA A 304 -15.90 -30.97 19.47
CA ALA A 304 -14.63 -31.65 19.74
C ALA A 304 -13.42 -30.70 19.55
N PRO A 305 -12.31 -30.90 20.28
CA PRO A 305 -11.16 -30.01 20.23
C PRO A 305 -10.66 -29.81 18.79
N ALA A 306 -10.61 -28.56 18.34
CA ALA A 306 -10.09 -28.22 17.01
C ALA A 306 -8.65 -28.76 16.85
N ALA A 307 -8.35 -29.33 15.68
CA ALA A 307 -7.01 -29.83 15.37
C ALA A 307 -5.96 -28.72 15.52
N LYS A 308 -4.86 -29.03 16.22
CA LYS A 308 -3.76 -28.08 16.44
C LYS A 308 -3.11 -27.70 15.11
N THR A 309 -2.95 -26.41 14.85
CA THR A 309 -2.16 -25.92 13.71
C THR A 309 -0.69 -26.15 14.02
N MET A 310 0.03 -26.84 13.13
CA MET A 310 1.46 -27.12 13.28
C MET A 310 2.26 -26.31 12.25
N GLY A 311 3.49 -25.93 12.58
CA GLY A 311 4.46 -25.31 11.68
C GLY A 311 5.76 -26.09 11.65
N LYS A 312 6.33 -26.35 10.47
CA LYS A 312 7.67 -26.93 10.28
C LYS A 312 8.65 -25.81 9.96
N VAL A 313 9.74 -25.76 10.71
CA VAL A 313 10.80 -24.77 10.52
C VAL A 313 11.55 -25.07 9.22
N THR A 314 11.84 -24.03 8.44
CA THR A 314 12.48 -24.15 7.12
C THR A 314 13.97 -23.81 7.12
N VAL A 315 14.50 -23.24 8.21
CA VAL A 315 15.91 -22.79 8.31
C VAL A 315 16.57 -23.27 9.61
N ASN A 316 17.90 -23.41 9.59
CA ASN A 316 18.67 -23.69 10.80
C ASN A 316 18.89 -22.45 11.65
N GLY A 317 18.87 -22.60 12.98
CA GLY A 317 19.13 -21.50 13.92
C GLY A 317 18.08 -20.39 13.97
N LEU A 318 16.82 -20.67 13.63
CA LEU A 318 15.70 -19.73 13.73
C LEU A 318 15.51 -19.25 15.17
N ASN A 319 15.68 -17.96 15.43
CA ASN A 319 15.48 -17.36 16.75
C ASN A 319 14.01 -17.44 17.19
N VAL A 320 13.76 -18.04 18.35
CA VAL A 320 12.50 -17.92 19.10
C VAL A 320 12.64 -16.72 20.03
N ARG A 321 11.70 -15.77 19.94
CA ARG A 321 11.74 -14.50 20.65
C ARG A 321 10.65 -14.37 21.71
N SER A 322 10.87 -13.55 22.72
CA SER A 322 9.90 -13.29 23.79
C SER A 322 8.66 -12.49 23.34
N ALA A 323 8.78 -11.70 22.27
CA ALA A 323 7.69 -10.94 21.66
C ALA A 323 7.78 -10.97 20.12
N GLY A 324 6.67 -10.65 19.45
CA GLY A 324 6.55 -10.62 17.99
C GLY A 324 7.22 -9.39 17.35
N ASN A 325 8.52 -9.19 17.56
CA ASN A 325 9.33 -8.17 16.89
C ASN A 325 10.82 -8.56 16.87
N SER A 326 11.60 -7.97 15.96
CA SER A 326 13.00 -8.33 15.73
C SER A 326 13.96 -7.84 16.81
N SER A 327 13.56 -6.85 17.62
CA SER A 327 14.31 -6.34 18.76
C SER A 327 14.12 -7.15 20.05
N ALA A 328 13.11 -8.02 20.11
CA ALA A 328 12.79 -8.80 21.30
C ALA A 328 13.89 -9.82 21.63
N ALA A 329 14.11 -10.08 22.91
CA ALA A 329 15.12 -11.02 23.38
C ALA A 329 14.92 -12.41 22.77
N THR A 330 16.03 -13.05 22.38
CA THR A 330 16.02 -14.43 21.91
C THR A 330 15.96 -15.36 23.12
N ILE A 331 14.92 -16.19 23.19
CA ILE A 331 14.64 -17.12 24.29
C ILE A 331 14.81 -18.59 23.89
N GLY A 332 15.20 -18.83 22.63
CA GLY A 332 15.47 -20.18 22.11
C GLY A 332 15.85 -20.15 20.64
N LYS A 333 16.18 -21.32 20.09
CA LYS A 333 16.44 -21.51 18.66
C LYS A 333 15.78 -22.77 18.15
N LEU A 334 15.39 -22.76 16.88
CA LEU A 334 14.87 -23.92 16.16
C LEU A 334 15.69 -24.19 14.91
N ASN A 335 15.76 -25.46 14.51
CA ASN A 335 16.44 -25.94 13.32
C ASN A 335 15.46 -26.42 12.27
N ALA A 336 15.94 -26.48 11.02
CA ALA A 336 15.13 -26.89 9.90
C ALA A 336 14.54 -28.29 10.14
N GLY A 337 13.29 -28.48 9.77
CA GLY A 337 12.55 -29.72 9.97
C GLY A 337 11.84 -29.83 11.31
N GLN A 338 12.23 -29.07 12.34
CA GLN A 338 11.52 -29.11 13.63
C GLN A 338 10.08 -28.66 13.49
N LYS A 339 9.15 -29.40 14.11
CA LYS A 339 7.73 -29.09 14.13
C LYS A 339 7.38 -28.37 15.43
N VAL A 340 6.62 -27.29 15.34
CA VAL A 340 6.13 -26.49 16.46
C VAL A 340 4.62 -26.31 16.36
N GLU A 341 3.95 -26.23 17.50
CA GLU A 341 2.54 -25.85 17.53
C GLU A 341 2.44 -24.35 17.26
N VAL A 342 1.58 -23.93 16.33
CA VAL A 342 1.33 -22.53 16.01
C VAL A 342 0.03 -22.12 16.70
N LEU A 343 0.16 -21.23 17.68
CA LEU A 343 -0.95 -20.78 18.53
C LEU A 343 -1.71 -19.62 17.91
N SER A 344 -0.99 -18.69 17.27
CA SER A 344 -1.56 -17.56 16.55
C SER A 344 -0.54 -16.99 15.56
N ILE A 345 -1.04 -16.25 14.57
CA ILE A 345 -0.22 -15.51 13.62
C ILE A 345 -0.67 -14.05 13.64
N SER A 346 0.27 -13.13 13.77
CA SER A 346 0.06 -11.69 13.66
C SER A 346 1.17 -11.09 12.79
N GLY A 347 0.81 -10.61 11.59
CA GLY A 347 1.78 -10.17 10.58
C GLY A 347 2.80 -11.27 10.21
N TYR A 348 4.10 -10.94 10.24
CA TYR A 348 5.18 -11.92 10.08
C TYR A 348 5.54 -12.67 11.37
N TRP A 349 4.79 -12.57 12.46
CA TRP A 349 5.13 -13.27 13.71
C TRP A 349 4.13 -14.37 14.03
N ALA A 350 4.62 -15.60 14.10
CA ALA A 350 3.88 -16.73 14.60
C ALA A 350 4.19 -16.91 16.09
N LYS A 351 3.15 -16.85 16.93
CA LYS A 351 3.24 -17.31 18.32
C LYS A 351 3.23 -18.84 18.29
N ILE A 352 4.29 -19.44 18.78
CA ILE A 352 4.49 -20.88 18.75
C ILE A 352 4.63 -21.45 20.15
N ARG A 353 4.37 -22.75 20.28
CA ARG A 353 4.75 -23.57 21.42
C ARG A 353 5.69 -24.68 20.98
N THR A 354 6.82 -24.79 21.67
CA THR A 354 7.82 -25.85 21.51
C THR A 354 8.19 -26.39 22.90
N GLY A 355 7.78 -27.62 23.20
CA GLY A 355 7.85 -28.16 24.56
C GLY A 355 7.09 -27.28 25.56
N SER A 356 7.77 -26.86 26.64
CA SER A 356 7.25 -25.93 27.65
C SER A 356 7.37 -24.46 27.26
N THR A 357 8.10 -24.13 26.19
CA THR A 357 8.39 -22.74 25.82
C THR A 357 7.34 -22.20 24.86
N THR A 358 6.73 -21.06 25.21
CA THR A 358 5.90 -20.27 24.30
C THR A 358 6.68 -19.02 23.88
N GLY A 359 6.80 -18.79 22.58
CA GLY A 359 7.56 -17.68 22.02
C GLY A 359 7.09 -17.31 20.62
N TYR A 360 7.83 -16.42 19.96
CA TYR A 360 7.50 -15.92 18.64
C TYR A 360 8.62 -16.21 17.65
N VAL A 361 8.26 -16.68 16.47
CA VAL A 361 9.20 -16.85 15.35
C VAL A 361 8.68 -16.11 14.12
N HIS A 362 9.60 -15.72 13.25
CA HIS A 362 9.22 -15.07 12.00
C HIS A 362 8.60 -16.10 11.05
N LYS A 363 7.33 -15.87 10.65
CA LYS A 363 6.46 -16.76 9.86
C LYS A 363 7.09 -17.19 8.54
N THR A 364 7.90 -16.35 7.89
CA THR A 364 8.62 -16.71 6.65
C THR A 364 9.48 -17.97 6.81
N TYR A 365 9.88 -18.30 8.04
CA TYR A 365 10.67 -19.48 8.34
C TYR A 365 9.84 -20.66 8.88
N LEU A 366 8.51 -20.59 8.76
CA LEU A 366 7.57 -21.65 9.12
C LEU A 366 6.73 -22.09 7.92
N LYS A 367 6.67 -23.40 7.72
CA LYS A 367 5.76 -24.09 6.82
C LYS A 367 4.57 -24.63 7.61
N LEU A 368 3.37 -24.08 7.47
CA LEU A 368 2.19 -24.57 8.19
C LEU A 368 1.76 -25.94 7.64
N LEU A 369 1.59 -26.94 8.53
CA LEU A 369 1.40 -28.35 8.20
C LEU A 369 -0.02 -28.88 8.41
N ASN A 370 -0.88 -28.16 9.15
CA ASN A 370 -2.25 -28.58 9.43
C ASN A 370 -3.22 -27.44 9.10
N GLN A 371 -3.72 -27.40 7.87
CA GLN A 371 -4.96 -26.69 7.56
C GLN A 371 -6.02 -27.76 7.31
N THR A 372 -6.82 -28.10 8.32
CA THR A 372 -8.08 -28.83 8.08
C THR A 372 -8.97 -27.95 7.19
N GLY A 373 -9.23 -28.38 5.96
CA GLY A 373 -10.05 -27.63 4.99
C GLY A 373 -9.25 -27.17 3.75
N ASN A 374 -9.64 -26.03 3.17
CA ASN A 374 -9.00 -25.52 1.96
C ASN A 374 -7.58 -24.99 2.26
N PRO A 375 -6.51 -25.44 1.56
CA PRO A 375 -5.11 -25.00 1.74
C PRO A 375 -4.85 -23.50 1.51
N LEU A 376 -5.81 -22.81 0.90
CA LEU A 376 -5.77 -21.37 0.66
C LEU A 376 -6.40 -20.57 1.82
N LYS A 377 -7.09 -21.23 2.75
CA LYS A 377 -7.79 -20.56 3.84
C LYS A 377 -6.81 -19.76 4.71
N ASP A 378 -7.19 -18.52 4.99
CA ASP A 378 -6.44 -17.52 5.76
C ASP A 378 -5.08 -17.10 5.18
N ARG A 379 -4.69 -17.63 4.01
CA ARG A 379 -3.46 -17.24 3.32
C ARG A 379 -3.58 -15.81 2.81
N VAL A 380 -2.55 -14.99 3.05
CA VAL A 380 -2.49 -13.64 2.48
C VAL A 380 -1.85 -13.72 1.10
N ILE A 381 -2.65 -13.54 0.05
CA ILE A 381 -2.18 -13.62 -1.34
C ILE A 381 -2.36 -12.27 -1.99
N VAL A 382 -1.27 -11.72 -2.52
CA VAL A 382 -1.32 -10.49 -3.32
C VAL A 382 -1.45 -10.85 -4.79
N VAL A 383 -2.47 -10.30 -5.42
CA VAL A 383 -2.70 -10.39 -6.86
C VAL A 383 -2.38 -9.02 -7.46
N ASP A 384 -1.41 -9.00 -8.36
CA ASP A 384 -0.94 -7.79 -9.02
C ASP A 384 -1.43 -7.74 -10.47
N ALA A 385 -2.38 -6.85 -10.74
CA ALA A 385 -2.82 -6.60 -12.11
C ALA A 385 -1.82 -5.67 -12.79
N GLY A 386 -1.05 -6.18 -13.77
CA GLY A 386 -0.03 -5.42 -14.49
C GLY A 386 -0.54 -4.09 -15.08
N HIS A 387 0.35 -3.11 -15.24
CA HIS A 387 0.04 -1.80 -15.84
C HIS A 387 -1.08 -1.03 -15.10
N GLY A 388 -1.81 -0.14 -15.78
CA GLY A 388 -2.95 0.61 -15.26
C GLY A 388 -2.81 2.13 -15.40
N GLY A 389 -3.93 2.85 -15.40
CA GLY A 389 -3.97 4.29 -15.56
C GLY A 389 -3.35 4.73 -16.89
N HIS A 390 -2.32 5.57 -16.80
CA HIS A 390 -1.60 6.10 -17.96
C HIS A 390 -0.70 5.07 -18.65
N ASP A 391 -0.43 3.93 -18.02
CA ASP A 391 0.35 2.83 -18.61
C ASP A 391 -0.64 1.79 -19.15
N PRO A 392 -0.84 1.70 -20.47
CA PRO A 392 -1.76 0.75 -21.07
C PRO A 392 -1.20 -0.68 -21.16
N GLY A 393 0.11 -0.85 -21.01
CA GLY A 393 0.82 -2.04 -21.49
C GLY A 393 0.68 -2.21 -23.00
N THR A 394 0.74 -3.44 -23.50
CA THR A 394 0.51 -3.71 -24.93
C THR A 394 -0.95 -3.49 -25.34
N GLY A 395 -1.19 -3.16 -26.62
CA GLY A 395 -2.53 -2.91 -27.15
C GLY A 395 -2.73 -3.40 -28.58
N LYS A 396 -3.93 -3.87 -28.91
CA LYS A 396 -4.34 -4.30 -30.25
C LYS A 396 -5.86 -4.18 -30.40
N ASN A 397 -6.34 -3.64 -31.53
CA ASN A 397 -7.78 -3.61 -31.89
C ASN A 397 -8.70 -3.09 -30.77
N GLY A 398 -8.30 -1.99 -30.11
CA GLY A 398 -9.07 -1.37 -29.02
C GLY A 398 -8.97 -2.08 -27.67
N GLN A 399 -8.27 -3.22 -27.61
CA GLN A 399 -7.96 -3.94 -26.36
C GLN A 399 -6.60 -3.51 -25.84
N SER A 400 -6.48 -3.42 -24.51
CA SER A 400 -5.23 -3.10 -23.82
C SER A 400 -4.93 -4.14 -22.73
N GLU A 401 -3.64 -4.40 -22.53
CA GLU A 401 -3.13 -5.31 -21.51
C GLU A 401 -3.65 -4.93 -20.13
N LYS A 402 -3.65 -3.64 -19.77
CA LYS A 402 -4.18 -3.18 -18.48
C LYS A 402 -5.64 -3.58 -18.22
N SER A 403 -6.47 -3.67 -19.27
CA SER A 403 -7.88 -4.07 -19.15
C SER A 403 -8.01 -5.57 -18.97
N ILE A 404 -7.26 -6.35 -19.76
CA ILE A 404 -7.25 -7.83 -19.70
C ILE A 404 -6.73 -8.30 -18.34
N THR A 405 -5.58 -7.78 -17.92
CA THR A 405 -4.95 -8.11 -16.63
C THR A 405 -5.84 -7.77 -15.45
N LEU A 406 -6.55 -6.63 -15.47
CA LEU A 406 -7.50 -6.26 -14.41
C LEU A 406 -8.68 -7.23 -14.35
N ASN A 407 -9.25 -7.61 -15.50
CA ASN A 407 -10.39 -8.52 -15.53
C ASN A 407 -10.01 -9.91 -14.99
N VAL A 408 -8.94 -10.51 -15.50
CA VAL A 408 -8.45 -11.81 -15.03
C VAL A 408 -8.11 -11.75 -13.53
N SER A 409 -7.47 -10.68 -13.06
CA SER A 409 -7.11 -10.52 -11.65
C SER A 409 -8.34 -10.44 -10.73
N LYS A 410 -9.41 -9.75 -11.13
CA LYS A 410 -10.68 -9.71 -10.36
C LYS A 410 -11.37 -11.07 -10.28
N LYS A 411 -11.33 -11.85 -11.38
CA LYS A 411 -11.86 -13.21 -11.38
C LYS A 411 -11.06 -14.12 -10.46
N LEU A 412 -9.73 -13.99 -10.49
CA LEU A 412 -8.84 -14.72 -9.58
C LEU A 412 -9.09 -14.31 -8.12
N GLU A 413 -9.26 -13.03 -7.84
CA GLU A 413 -9.59 -12.50 -6.52
C GLU A 413 -10.86 -13.15 -5.96
N ALA A 414 -11.94 -13.18 -6.73
CA ALA A 414 -13.20 -13.80 -6.31
C ALA A 414 -13.01 -15.29 -5.98
N LYS A 415 -12.31 -16.04 -6.83
CA LYS A 415 -12.04 -17.48 -6.61
C LYS A 415 -11.22 -17.72 -5.34
N LEU A 416 -10.17 -16.93 -5.12
CA LEU A 416 -9.32 -17.04 -3.93
C LEU A 416 -10.08 -16.64 -2.65
N LYS A 417 -10.89 -15.57 -2.69
CA LYS A 417 -11.75 -15.17 -1.56
C LYS A 417 -12.76 -16.27 -1.20
N ASN A 418 -13.40 -16.88 -2.20
CA ASN A 418 -14.33 -18.00 -2.00
C ASN A 418 -13.64 -19.24 -1.39
N ALA A 419 -12.35 -19.43 -1.64
CA ALA A 419 -11.53 -20.47 -1.02
C ALA A 419 -11.06 -20.11 0.41
N GLY A 420 -11.45 -18.94 0.93
CA GLY A 420 -11.11 -18.46 2.27
C GLY A 420 -9.77 -17.73 2.35
N ALA A 421 -9.13 -17.41 1.23
CA ALA A 421 -7.89 -16.63 1.24
C ALA A 421 -8.15 -15.15 1.52
N LYS A 422 -7.18 -14.49 2.16
CA LYS A 422 -7.11 -13.03 2.33
C LYS A 422 -6.43 -12.44 1.10
N VAL A 423 -7.23 -12.03 0.12
CA VAL A 423 -6.71 -11.52 -1.16
C VAL A 423 -6.55 -10.02 -1.13
N LEU A 424 -5.38 -9.56 -1.55
CA LEU A 424 -5.04 -8.14 -1.66
C LEU A 424 -4.64 -7.80 -3.08
N MET A 425 -5.45 -6.98 -3.75
CA MET A 425 -5.17 -6.53 -5.11
C MET A 425 -4.26 -5.31 -5.08
N THR A 426 -3.20 -5.26 -5.90
CA THR A 426 -2.40 -4.03 -6.06
C THR A 426 -3.24 -2.90 -6.67
N ARG A 427 -4.17 -3.23 -7.58
CA ARG A 427 -5.21 -2.35 -8.08
C ARG A 427 -6.51 -3.12 -8.36
N SER A 428 -7.65 -2.53 -7.99
CA SER A 428 -9.00 -3.03 -8.29
C SER A 428 -9.74 -2.17 -9.34
N THR A 429 -9.11 -1.10 -9.81
CA THR A 429 -9.60 -0.17 -10.84
C THR A 429 -8.50 0.12 -11.86
N ASP A 430 -8.81 0.91 -12.89
CA ASP A 430 -7.82 1.38 -13.85
C ASP A 430 -6.94 2.48 -13.26
N LYS A 431 -6.02 2.09 -12.37
CA LYS A 431 -5.11 2.97 -11.64
C LYS A 431 -3.67 2.51 -11.83
N TYR A 432 -2.78 3.46 -12.05
CA TYR A 432 -1.35 3.20 -12.13
C TYR A 432 -0.73 3.04 -10.73
N TYR A 433 0.18 2.08 -10.59
CA TYR A 433 1.12 1.96 -9.48
C TYR A 433 2.51 1.62 -10.02
N SER A 434 3.55 2.22 -9.44
CA SER A 434 4.95 1.91 -9.78
C SER A 434 5.30 0.46 -9.39
N LEU A 435 6.35 -0.08 -10.01
CA LEU A 435 6.85 -1.43 -9.71
C LEU A 435 7.25 -1.56 -8.23
N GLU A 436 7.85 -0.52 -7.64
CA GLU A 436 8.20 -0.44 -6.22
C GLU A 436 6.96 -0.52 -5.32
N ALA A 437 5.95 0.33 -5.58
CA ALA A 437 4.72 0.36 -4.79
C ALA A 437 3.99 -1.00 -4.77
N ARG A 438 4.05 -1.75 -5.88
CA ARG A 438 3.49 -3.11 -5.97
C ARG A 438 4.21 -4.08 -5.03
N THR A 439 5.55 -4.04 -5.02
CA THR A 439 6.33 -4.91 -4.11
C THR A 439 6.19 -4.50 -2.65
N ASP A 440 6.14 -3.20 -2.36
CA ASP A 440 5.98 -2.69 -1.00
C ASP A 440 4.60 -2.95 -0.45
N PHE A 441 3.58 -2.93 -1.31
CA PHE A 441 2.24 -3.37 -0.94
C PHE A 441 2.26 -4.83 -0.48
N ALA A 442 2.99 -5.72 -1.15
CA ALA A 442 3.09 -7.11 -0.73
C ALA A 442 3.82 -7.29 0.60
N LYS A 443 4.97 -6.64 0.76
CA LYS A 443 5.77 -6.66 1.99
C LYS A 443 4.99 -6.10 3.18
N LYS A 444 4.37 -4.93 3.02
CA LYS A 444 3.66 -4.21 4.08
C LYS A 444 2.46 -4.99 4.59
N ASN A 445 1.81 -5.75 3.72
CA ASN A 445 0.64 -6.53 4.07
C ASN A 445 0.95 -7.98 4.44
N TYR A 446 2.22 -8.32 4.68
CA TYR A 446 2.60 -9.65 5.17
C TYR A 446 2.17 -10.78 4.22
N ALA A 447 2.22 -10.53 2.91
CA ALA A 447 1.82 -11.50 1.90
C ALA A 447 2.65 -12.79 2.02
N GLU A 448 2.05 -13.91 1.62
CA GLU A 448 2.68 -15.24 1.53
C GLU A 448 3.01 -15.60 0.09
N ALA A 449 2.22 -15.10 -0.86
CA ALA A 449 2.49 -15.19 -2.28
C ALA A 449 2.15 -13.88 -2.99
N PHE A 450 2.87 -13.61 -4.07
CA PHE A 450 2.66 -12.49 -4.97
C PHE A 450 2.52 -13.01 -6.40
N VAL A 451 1.38 -12.75 -7.04
CA VAL A 451 1.09 -13.20 -8.41
C VAL A 451 0.82 -11.99 -9.28
N SER A 452 1.79 -11.61 -10.12
CA SER A 452 1.63 -10.55 -11.12
C SER A 452 1.12 -11.13 -12.42
N ILE A 453 0.09 -10.52 -13.01
CA ILE A 453 -0.59 -10.99 -14.21
C ILE A 453 -0.38 -9.97 -15.33
N HIS A 454 0.15 -10.44 -16.45
CA HIS A 454 0.57 -9.68 -17.62
C HIS A 454 0.15 -10.37 -18.94
N VAL A 455 0.29 -9.65 -20.05
CA VAL A 455 0.08 -10.15 -21.40
C VAL A 455 1.25 -9.73 -22.28
N ASN A 456 1.83 -10.69 -23.00
CA ASN A 456 3.05 -10.46 -23.76
C ASN A 456 2.76 -9.80 -25.12
N ALA A 457 3.80 -9.27 -25.75
CA ALA A 457 3.79 -8.76 -27.11
C ALA A 457 5.14 -8.99 -27.79
N ALA A 458 5.10 -9.56 -28.99
CA ALA A 458 6.25 -9.75 -29.86
C ALA A 458 5.76 -9.86 -31.33
N GLY A 459 6.62 -10.32 -32.24
CA GLY A 459 6.22 -10.60 -33.64
C GLY A 459 5.02 -11.57 -33.73
N PHE A 460 4.24 -11.48 -34.81
CA PHE A 460 2.93 -12.14 -34.92
C PHE A 460 2.95 -13.68 -34.75
N ALA A 461 4.09 -14.33 -34.97
CA ALA A 461 4.27 -15.77 -34.81
C ALA A 461 4.45 -16.21 -33.33
N ALA A 462 4.85 -15.30 -32.43
CA ALA A 462 5.04 -15.62 -31.02
C ALA A 462 3.69 -15.85 -30.34
N LYS A 463 3.52 -17.00 -29.70
CA LYS A 463 2.29 -17.40 -29.01
C LYS A 463 2.58 -18.29 -27.81
N GLY A 464 1.60 -18.42 -26.92
CA GLY A 464 1.65 -19.28 -25.74
C GLY A 464 1.88 -18.53 -24.43
N ALA A 465 1.66 -19.23 -23.32
CA ALA A 465 1.82 -18.70 -21.97
C ALA A 465 3.21 -19.01 -21.41
N GLU A 466 3.72 -18.15 -20.53
CA GLU A 466 4.97 -18.35 -19.78
C GLU A 466 4.84 -17.76 -18.38
N THR A 467 5.55 -18.34 -17.42
CA THR A 467 5.56 -17.85 -16.03
C THR A 467 6.98 -17.65 -15.54
N TYR A 468 7.23 -16.47 -14.98
CA TYR A 468 8.55 -16.04 -14.53
C TYR A 468 8.68 -16.06 -13.02
N TYR A 469 9.88 -16.39 -12.56
CA TYR A 469 10.34 -16.25 -11.17
C TYR A 469 11.75 -15.63 -11.17
N ASP A 470 12.21 -15.13 -10.02
CA ASP A 470 13.59 -14.65 -9.85
C ASP A 470 14.35 -15.54 -8.88
N SER A 471 15.55 -15.96 -9.25
CA SER A 471 16.47 -16.65 -8.35
C SER A 471 17.71 -15.82 -7.98
N SER A 472 17.78 -14.56 -8.43
CA SER A 472 18.98 -13.74 -8.26
C SER A 472 19.00 -12.98 -6.94
N SER A 473 17.83 -12.57 -6.45
CA SER A 473 17.70 -11.69 -5.29
C SER A 473 16.53 -12.09 -4.38
N ASN A 474 15.48 -12.72 -4.92
CA ASN A 474 14.37 -13.19 -4.09
C ASN A 474 14.80 -14.40 -3.24
N VAL A 475 14.74 -14.24 -1.92
CA VAL A 475 15.12 -15.27 -0.94
C VAL A 475 14.22 -16.52 -0.95
N ASN A 476 13.07 -16.46 -1.61
CA ASN A 476 12.12 -17.57 -1.79
C ASN A 476 12.13 -18.10 -3.24
N ALA A 477 13.31 -18.16 -3.86
CA ALA A 477 13.46 -18.55 -5.27
C ALA A 477 12.90 -19.94 -5.59
N ASN A 478 13.12 -20.91 -4.70
CA ASN A 478 12.65 -22.29 -4.89
C ASN A 478 11.11 -22.37 -4.82
N GLU A 479 10.53 -21.69 -3.85
CA GLU A 479 9.09 -21.57 -3.66
C GLU A 479 8.44 -20.84 -4.84
N SER A 480 9.08 -19.78 -5.33
CA SER A 480 8.63 -19.01 -6.51
C SER A 480 8.65 -19.87 -7.77
N ARG A 481 9.69 -20.69 -7.97
CA ARG A 481 9.78 -21.66 -9.07
C ARG A 481 8.70 -22.73 -8.99
N ASP A 482 8.45 -23.29 -7.80
CA ASP A 482 7.39 -24.27 -7.58
C ASP A 482 6.01 -23.67 -7.90
N LEU A 483 5.71 -22.49 -7.37
CA LEU A 483 4.47 -21.76 -7.65
C LEU A 483 4.30 -21.48 -9.15
N ALA A 484 5.35 -20.99 -9.81
CA ALA A 484 5.35 -20.74 -11.25
C ALA A 484 5.06 -22.02 -12.04
N THR A 485 5.63 -23.16 -11.63
CA THR A 485 5.43 -24.47 -12.28
C THR A 485 3.99 -24.95 -12.17
N PHE A 486 3.36 -24.79 -11.01
CA PHE A 486 1.94 -25.15 -10.85
C PHE A 486 1.03 -24.24 -11.66
N ILE A 487 1.27 -22.92 -11.65
CA ILE A 487 0.47 -21.97 -12.44
C ILE A 487 0.61 -22.23 -13.94
N GLN A 488 1.85 -22.32 -14.44
CA GLN A 488 2.14 -22.54 -15.86
C GLN A 488 1.43 -23.78 -16.40
N ARG A 489 1.57 -24.91 -15.71
CA ARG A 489 0.96 -26.19 -16.12
C ARG A 489 -0.56 -26.08 -16.22
N ASN A 490 -1.21 -25.45 -15.25
CA ASN A 490 -2.66 -25.30 -15.25
C ASN A 490 -3.13 -24.35 -16.35
N ILE A 491 -2.39 -23.28 -16.67
CA ILE A 491 -2.74 -22.38 -17.77
C ILE A 491 -2.68 -23.13 -19.10
N VAL A 492 -1.59 -23.86 -19.34
CA VAL A 492 -1.40 -24.67 -20.54
C VAL A 492 -2.54 -25.68 -20.70
N GLN A 493 -2.84 -26.44 -19.65
CA GLN A 493 -3.86 -27.50 -19.70
C GLN A 493 -5.28 -26.94 -19.83
N LYS A 494 -5.67 -25.96 -19.02
CA LYS A 494 -7.06 -25.48 -18.96
C LYS A 494 -7.40 -24.49 -20.06
N ALA A 495 -6.47 -23.60 -20.42
CA ALA A 495 -6.68 -22.62 -21.49
C ALA A 495 -6.14 -23.10 -22.85
N ASN A 496 -5.63 -24.33 -22.93
CA ASN A 496 -5.07 -24.91 -24.15
C ASN A 496 -4.02 -23.99 -24.82
N MET A 497 -3.13 -23.41 -24.02
CA MET A 497 -2.10 -22.48 -24.50
C MET A 497 -0.86 -23.25 -24.94
N SER A 498 -0.14 -22.74 -25.94
CA SER A 498 1.21 -23.24 -26.23
C SER A 498 2.11 -23.04 -25.01
N ASP A 499 2.81 -24.08 -24.58
CA ASP A 499 3.66 -24.04 -23.39
C ASP A 499 5.03 -23.44 -23.72
N ARG A 500 5.33 -22.27 -23.16
CA ARG A 500 6.65 -21.62 -23.26
C ARG A 500 7.49 -21.80 -21.98
N GLY A 501 6.97 -22.55 -21.02
CA GLY A 501 7.65 -22.97 -19.81
C GLY A 501 7.74 -21.93 -18.70
N VAL A 502 8.42 -22.36 -17.63
CA VAL A 502 8.79 -21.52 -16.49
C VAL A 502 10.18 -20.97 -16.69
N LYS A 503 10.37 -19.67 -16.46
CA LYS A 503 11.64 -18.97 -16.78
C LYS A 503 12.17 -18.17 -15.59
N ASN A 504 13.48 -18.18 -15.43
CA ASN A 504 14.18 -17.34 -14.46
C ASN A 504 14.47 -15.97 -15.10
N ASN A 505 13.91 -14.90 -14.55
CA ASN A 505 14.13 -13.54 -15.05
C ASN A 505 14.05 -12.51 -13.92
N ARG A 506 14.74 -11.38 -14.10
CA ARG A 506 15.00 -10.38 -13.07
C ARG A 506 13.98 -9.23 -13.07
N PHE A 507 12.72 -9.51 -13.42
CA PHE A 507 11.67 -8.49 -13.41
C PHE A 507 11.51 -7.88 -12.02
N TYR A 508 11.35 -6.56 -11.96
CA TYR A 508 11.44 -5.82 -10.70
C TYR A 508 10.49 -6.38 -9.63
N VAL A 509 9.23 -6.67 -10.00
CA VAL A 509 8.16 -7.04 -9.05
C VAL A 509 8.33 -8.43 -8.41
N ILE A 510 9.11 -9.31 -9.05
CA ILE A 510 9.44 -10.65 -8.52
C ILE A 510 10.83 -10.68 -7.88
N ARG A 511 11.77 -9.85 -8.36
CA ARG A 511 13.12 -9.72 -7.82
C ARG A 511 13.16 -8.96 -6.49
N ASN A 512 12.41 -7.86 -6.37
CA ASN A 512 12.38 -7.00 -5.18
C ASN A 512 11.25 -7.38 -4.21
N ASN A 513 10.89 -8.66 -4.18
CA ASN A 513 9.87 -9.19 -3.29
C ASN A 513 10.50 -10.16 -2.28
N ASN A 514 9.91 -10.26 -1.09
CA ASN A 514 10.40 -11.13 -0.01
C ASN A 514 9.46 -12.33 0.27
N VAL A 515 8.59 -12.63 -0.70
CA VAL A 515 7.61 -13.73 -0.67
C VAL A 515 7.77 -14.60 -1.92
N ALA A 516 7.09 -15.74 -1.98
CA ALA A 516 7.01 -16.52 -3.21
C ALA A 516 6.32 -15.68 -4.30
N ALA A 517 7.07 -15.25 -5.32
CA ALA A 517 6.64 -14.23 -6.26
C ALA A 517 6.79 -14.68 -7.71
N VAL A 518 5.73 -14.53 -8.50
CA VAL A 518 5.68 -14.90 -9.91
C VAL A 518 5.11 -13.79 -10.79
N LEU A 519 5.53 -13.76 -12.05
CA LEU A 519 4.94 -12.94 -13.10
C LEU A 519 4.44 -13.86 -14.21
N VAL A 520 3.14 -13.81 -14.49
CA VAL A 520 2.44 -14.69 -15.42
C VAL A 520 2.15 -13.91 -16.70
N GLU A 521 2.70 -14.36 -17.82
CA GLU A 521 2.32 -13.91 -19.15
C GLU A 521 1.26 -14.87 -19.70
N LEU A 522 0.02 -14.39 -19.80
CA LEU A 522 -1.12 -15.23 -20.19
C LEU A 522 -1.07 -15.72 -21.63
N GLY A 523 -0.40 -14.97 -22.52
CA GLY A 523 -0.35 -15.17 -23.97
C GLY A 523 0.18 -13.92 -24.67
N PHE A 524 0.24 -13.93 -26.01
CA PHE A 524 0.71 -12.79 -26.80
C PHE A 524 -0.46 -12.02 -27.42
N LEU A 525 -0.69 -10.76 -27.01
CA LEU A 525 -1.78 -9.94 -27.56
C LEU A 525 -1.62 -9.71 -29.08
N THR A 526 -0.38 -9.75 -29.58
CA THR A 526 -0.07 -9.58 -31.00
C THR A 526 -0.45 -10.79 -31.85
N ASN A 527 -0.52 -12.00 -31.29
CA ASN A 527 -0.89 -13.22 -32.01
C ASN A 527 -2.41 -13.39 -32.08
N SER A 528 -2.95 -13.80 -33.24
CA SER A 528 -4.39 -13.89 -33.45
C SER A 528 -5.09 -14.98 -32.62
N GLN A 529 -4.44 -16.14 -32.42
CA GLN A 529 -5.01 -17.25 -31.64
C GLN A 529 -5.05 -16.90 -30.15
N ASP A 530 -3.95 -16.36 -29.63
CA ASP A 530 -3.87 -15.92 -28.24
C ASP A 530 -4.80 -14.72 -28.00
N TYR A 531 -4.84 -13.74 -28.91
CA TYR A 531 -5.75 -12.59 -28.83
C TYR A 531 -7.20 -13.03 -28.65
N ALA A 532 -7.69 -13.97 -29.46
CA ALA A 532 -9.07 -14.47 -29.37
C ALA A 532 -9.41 -15.03 -27.98
N LYS A 533 -8.45 -15.64 -27.29
CA LYS A 533 -8.59 -16.13 -25.91
C LYS A 533 -8.45 -15.00 -24.89
N LEU A 534 -7.44 -14.16 -25.04
CA LEU A 534 -7.14 -13.05 -24.13
C LEU A 534 -8.28 -12.02 -24.07
N THR A 535 -9.11 -11.91 -25.12
CA THR A 535 -10.25 -10.99 -25.18
C THR A 535 -11.60 -11.68 -24.97
N SER A 536 -11.61 -12.98 -24.68
CA SER A 536 -12.82 -13.75 -24.42
C SER A 536 -13.11 -13.82 -22.92
N GLU A 537 -14.31 -13.42 -22.52
CA GLU A 537 -14.76 -13.47 -21.12
C GLU A 537 -14.68 -14.90 -20.54
N THR A 538 -15.01 -15.92 -21.36
CA THR A 538 -14.88 -17.34 -21.01
C THR A 538 -13.43 -17.70 -20.69
N TYR A 539 -12.49 -17.34 -21.58
CA TYR A 539 -11.08 -17.65 -21.37
C TYR A 539 -10.45 -16.84 -20.24
N MET A 540 -10.87 -15.59 -20.01
CA MET A 540 -10.46 -14.83 -18.83
C MET A 540 -10.81 -15.54 -17.53
N ASN A 541 -11.99 -16.19 -17.46
CA ASN A 541 -12.36 -17.02 -16.31
C ASN A 541 -11.52 -18.31 -16.22
N ILE A 542 -11.19 -18.94 -17.36
CA ILE A 542 -10.32 -20.11 -17.42
C ILE A 542 -8.90 -19.77 -16.94
N TYR A 543 -8.32 -18.64 -17.36
CA TYR A 543 -7.01 -18.18 -16.88
C TYR A 543 -7.02 -17.96 -15.36
N ALA A 544 -8.04 -17.29 -14.83
CA ALA A 544 -8.19 -17.10 -13.39
C ALA A 544 -8.34 -18.44 -12.65
N ASP A 545 -9.09 -19.40 -13.21
CA ASP A 545 -9.25 -20.74 -12.65
C ASP A 545 -7.95 -21.55 -12.66
N ALA A 546 -7.16 -21.42 -13.72
CA ALA A 546 -5.86 -22.04 -13.84
C ALA A 546 -4.87 -21.51 -12.81
N ILE A 547 -4.78 -20.19 -12.64
CA ILE A 547 -3.92 -19.56 -11.62
C ILE A 547 -4.38 -19.96 -10.21
N TYR A 548 -5.68 -19.93 -9.94
CA TYR A 548 -6.27 -20.40 -8.69
C TYR A 548 -5.87 -21.85 -8.38
N THR A 549 -5.98 -22.74 -9.37
CA THR A 549 -5.63 -24.16 -9.22
C THR A 549 -4.12 -24.33 -8.97
N GLY A 550 -3.30 -23.52 -9.63
CA GLY A 550 -1.85 -23.52 -9.41
C GLY A 550 -1.49 -23.11 -7.98
N LEU A 551 -2.11 -22.05 -7.45
CA LEU A 551 -1.96 -21.63 -6.06
C LEU A 551 -2.44 -22.71 -5.08
N TYR A 552 -3.62 -23.30 -5.33
CA TYR A 552 -4.15 -24.38 -4.53
C TYR A 552 -3.14 -25.54 -4.44
N GLN A 553 -2.66 -26.04 -5.58
CA GLN A 553 -1.69 -27.13 -5.65
C GLN A 553 -0.35 -26.79 -4.99
N TYR A 554 0.12 -25.55 -5.16
CA TYR A 554 1.32 -25.05 -4.49
C TYR A 554 1.18 -25.13 -2.96
N TYR A 555 0.05 -24.69 -2.40
CA TYR A 555 -0.19 -24.76 -0.96
C TYR A 555 -0.61 -26.16 -0.49
N SER A 556 -1.16 -27.03 -1.33
CA SER A 556 -1.45 -28.44 -1.01
C SER A 556 -0.20 -29.32 -0.93
N LYS A 557 0.85 -29.00 -1.71
CA LYS A 557 2.16 -29.68 -1.63
C LYS A 557 2.86 -29.37 -0.29
N GLN A 558 2.46 -28.30 0.38
CA GLN A 558 3.10 -27.83 1.60
C GLN A 558 2.65 -28.63 2.83
#